data_AF-A0A1F3BH04-F1
#
_entry.id   AF-A0A1F3BH04-F1
#
_cell.length_a   1.000
_cell.length_b   1.000
_cell.length_c   1.000
_cell.angle_alpha   90.00
_cell.angle_beta   90.00
_cell.angle_gamma   90.00
#
_symmetry.space_group_name_H-M   'P 1'
#
loop_
_entity.id
_entity.type
_entity.pdbx_description
1 polymer ?
#
loop_
_entity_poly.entity_id
_entity_poly.type
_entity_poly.pdbx_seq_one_letter_code
_entity_poly.pdbx_strand_id
1 'polypeptide(L)'
;MELNNVNNLRALALYVKRNKKMNVETENNIKNIESFVKEGVSFWFSSKNHIRCPFPNNIREELIKLTTSSFNVWVNELEKSEKNKITESEFVEMLEVIMFNEAINLVEDEDQQITITYPFMPRIGDFVNDLNYGKGKIVNRKINSTKENKKLMEVSVTSETTSETWKTEFELPA
;
A
#
# COMPACT_ATOMS: atom_id res chain seq x y z
N MET A 1 9.65 2.96 15.34
CA MET A 1 8.50 2.49 14.54
C MET A 1 8.96 1.63 13.34
N GLU A 2 10.17 1.04 13.38
CA GLU A 2 10.77 0.30 12.25
C GLU A 2 10.45 -1.21 12.25
N LEU A 3 9.99 -1.77 13.37
CA LEU A 3 9.82 -3.21 13.56
C LEU A 3 8.64 -3.82 12.76
N ASN A 4 7.61 -3.04 12.43
CA ASN A 4 6.42 -3.57 11.74
C ASN A 4 6.59 -3.68 10.22
N ASN A 5 7.43 -2.84 9.61
CA ASN A 5 7.67 -2.88 8.15
C ASN A 5 8.57 -4.07 7.78
N VAL A 6 9.60 -4.34 8.59
CA VAL A 6 10.54 -5.47 8.41
C VAL A 6 9.84 -6.82 8.54
N ASN A 7 8.81 -6.93 9.39
CA ASN A 7 8.07 -8.18 9.58
C ASN A 7 7.18 -8.53 8.37
N ASN A 8 6.64 -7.52 7.66
CA ASN A 8 5.83 -7.74 6.46
C ASN A 8 6.69 -8.06 5.23
N LEU A 9 7.83 -7.37 5.08
CA LEU A 9 8.82 -7.68 4.04
C LEU A 9 9.37 -9.11 4.21
N ARG A 10 9.67 -9.51 5.46
CA ARG A 10 10.02 -10.89 5.78
C ARG A 10 8.89 -11.87 5.48
N ALA A 11 7.63 -11.53 5.74
CA ALA A 11 6.50 -12.41 5.48
C ALA A 11 6.26 -12.63 3.96
N LEU A 12 6.40 -11.57 3.16
CA LEU A 12 6.31 -11.66 1.69
C LEU A 12 7.50 -12.42 1.11
N ALA A 13 8.73 -12.11 1.55
CA ALA A 13 9.93 -12.84 1.15
C ALA A 13 9.87 -14.33 1.56
N LEU A 14 9.41 -14.65 2.77
CA LEU A 14 9.21 -16.03 3.23
C LEU A 14 8.11 -16.76 2.44
N TYR A 15 7.03 -16.08 2.08
CA TYR A 15 5.97 -16.64 1.24
C TYR A 15 6.48 -16.97 -0.17
N VAL A 16 7.23 -16.07 -0.79
CA VAL A 16 7.84 -16.28 -2.11
C VAL A 16 8.87 -17.41 -2.05
N LYS A 17 9.77 -17.41 -1.06
CA LYS A 17 10.80 -18.43 -0.85
C LYS A 17 10.23 -19.83 -0.57
N ARG A 18 9.09 -19.92 0.11
CA ARG A 18 8.44 -21.20 0.45
C ARG A 18 7.70 -21.80 -0.76
N ASN A 19 7.29 -20.98 -1.72
CA ASN A 19 6.54 -21.41 -2.90
C ASN A 19 7.42 -21.57 -4.16
N LYS A 20 8.61 -20.97 -4.23
CA LYS A 20 9.58 -21.20 -5.31
C LYS A 20 11.00 -21.27 -4.74
N LYS A 21 11.70 -22.39 -4.98
CA LYS A 21 13.17 -22.45 -4.90
C LYS A 21 13.76 -21.48 -5.93
N MET A 22 13.88 -20.20 -5.60
CA MET A 22 14.51 -19.21 -6.47
C MET A 22 16.03 -19.30 -6.32
N ASN A 23 16.68 -19.97 -7.27
CA ASN A 23 18.08 -19.71 -7.59
C ASN A 23 18.08 -18.52 -8.56
N VAL A 24 18.82 -17.46 -8.19
CA VAL A 24 18.91 -16.22 -8.98
C VAL A 24 19.87 -16.46 -10.15
N GLU A 25 19.37 -17.07 -11.22
CA GLU A 25 20.01 -17.09 -12.54
C GLU A 25 19.10 -16.35 -13.54
N THR A 26 19.65 -15.28 -14.13
CA THR A 26 18.92 -14.10 -14.59
C THR A 26 18.17 -14.25 -15.93
N GLU A 27 18.39 -15.33 -16.69
CA GLU A 27 17.75 -15.55 -18.00
C GLU A 27 16.43 -16.34 -17.94
N ASN A 28 16.23 -17.21 -16.95
CA ASN A 28 14.95 -17.92 -16.76
C ASN A 28 13.89 -17.09 -16.00
N ASN A 29 14.28 -15.93 -15.44
CA ASN A 29 13.43 -15.10 -14.58
C ASN A 29 12.46 -14.17 -15.34
N ILE A 30 12.67 -13.88 -16.62
CA ILE A 30 11.76 -13.02 -17.41
C ILE A 30 10.38 -13.68 -17.58
N LYS A 31 10.31 -15.01 -17.65
CA LYS A 31 9.03 -15.77 -17.62
C LYS A 31 8.37 -15.82 -16.24
N ASN A 32 9.04 -15.33 -15.19
CA ASN A 32 8.59 -15.37 -13.80
C ASN A 32 8.18 -13.99 -13.26
N ILE A 33 8.47 -12.89 -13.97
CA ILE A 33 8.11 -11.53 -13.52
C ILE A 33 6.59 -11.36 -13.42
N GLU A 34 5.85 -11.75 -14.46
CA GLU A 34 4.39 -11.67 -14.42
C GLU A 34 3.80 -12.50 -13.27
N SER A 35 4.34 -13.69 -13.03
CA SER A 35 3.93 -14.53 -11.89
C SER A 35 4.27 -13.87 -10.56
N PHE A 36 5.45 -13.28 -10.43
CA PHE A 36 5.89 -12.58 -9.23
C PHE A 36 5.00 -11.37 -8.92
N VAL A 37 4.72 -10.54 -9.93
CA VAL A 37 3.81 -9.39 -9.81
C VAL A 37 2.41 -9.86 -9.44
N LYS A 38 1.87 -10.90 -10.11
CA LYS A 38 0.55 -11.47 -9.77
C LYS A 38 0.48 -11.98 -8.34
N GLU A 39 1.54 -12.61 -7.84
CA GLU A 39 1.63 -13.07 -6.45
C GLU A 39 1.68 -11.88 -5.47
N GLY A 40 2.49 -10.85 -5.75
CA GLY A 40 2.58 -9.64 -4.93
C GLY A 40 1.28 -8.85 -4.88
N VAL A 41 0.63 -8.64 -6.03
CA VAL A 41 -0.71 -8.02 -6.07
C VAL A 41 -1.71 -8.88 -5.30
N SER A 42 -1.73 -10.19 -5.53
CA SER A 42 -2.66 -11.08 -4.82
C SER A 42 -2.46 -11.09 -3.31
N PHE A 43 -1.22 -10.93 -2.84
CA PHE A 43 -0.92 -10.75 -1.41
C PHE A 43 -1.66 -9.53 -0.84
N TRP A 44 -1.56 -8.36 -1.48
CA TRP A 44 -2.22 -7.15 -1.02
C TRP A 44 -3.76 -7.22 -1.10
N PHE A 45 -4.29 -7.86 -2.14
CA PHE A 45 -5.74 -8.09 -2.28
C PHE A 45 -6.29 -9.18 -1.35
N SER A 46 -5.44 -10.01 -0.74
CA SER A 46 -5.89 -11.11 0.12
C SER A 46 -6.41 -10.70 1.50
N SER A 47 -6.39 -9.41 1.85
CA SER A 47 -6.92 -8.82 3.10
C SER A 47 -6.72 -9.74 4.31
N LYS A 48 -5.49 -9.83 4.83
CA LYS A 48 -5.14 -10.71 5.94
C LYS A 48 -5.28 -9.98 7.28
N ASN A 49 -6.19 -10.41 8.15
CA ASN A 49 -6.34 -10.03 9.58
C ASN A 49 -6.12 -8.54 9.94
N HIS A 50 -4.88 -8.06 9.94
CA HIS A 50 -4.46 -6.71 10.32
C HIS A 50 -4.00 -5.83 9.13
N ILE A 51 -3.88 -6.40 7.93
CA ILE A 51 -3.48 -5.69 6.70
C ILE A 51 -4.71 -5.62 5.78
N ARG A 52 -5.24 -4.41 5.65
CA ARG A 52 -6.36 -4.11 4.77
C ARG A 52 -5.83 -3.76 3.39
N CYS A 53 -6.36 -4.38 2.34
CA CYS A 53 -6.04 -4.00 0.96
C CYS A 53 -6.27 -2.49 0.77
N PRO A 54 -5.26 -1.72 0.34
CA PRO A 54 -5.44 -0.29 0.08
C PRO A 54 -6.04 0.00 -1.30
N PHE A 55 -6.09 -1.02 -2.16
CA PHE A 55 -6.50 -0.88 -3.55
C PHE A 55 -7.99 -1.21 -3.72
N PRO A 56 -8.73 -0.41 -4.50
CA PRO A 56 -10.08 -0.75 -4.94
C PRO A 56 -10.11 -2.06 -5.76
N ASN A 57 -11.17 -2.86 -5.63
CA ASN A 57 -11.28 -4.13 -6.35
C ASN A 57 -11.35 -3.96 -7.88
N ASN A 58 -11.94 -2.86 -8.36
CA ASN A 58 -12.11 -2.58 -9.79
C ASN A 58 -10.80 -2.30 -10.52
N ILE A 59 -9.74 -1.87 -9.83
CA ILE A 59 -8.45 -1.56 -10.47
C ILE A 59 -7.53 -2.77 -10.58
N ARG A 60 -7.89 -3.93 -10.00
CA ARG A 60 -6.99 -5.07 -9.83
C ARG A 60 -6.35 -5.56 -11.14
N GLU A 61 -7.15 -5.74 -12.19
CA GLU A 61 -6.65 -6.28 -13.45
C GLU A 61 -5.69 -5.31 -14.15
N GLU A 62 -6.06 -4.03 -14.22
CA GLU A 62 -5.21 -3.01 -14.83
C GLU A 62 -3.95 -2.76 -13.98
N LEU A 63 -4.07 -2.81 -12.65
CA LEU A 63 -2.93 -2.69 -11.75
C LEU A 63 -1.90 -3.79 -11.97
N ILE A 64 -2.32 -5.05 -12.16
CA ILE A 64 -1.39 -6.15 -12.49
C ILE A 64 -0.66 -5.84 -13.79
N LYS A 65 -1.38 -5.39 -14.82
CA LYS A 65 -0.83 -5.12 -16.14
C LYS A 65 0.19 -3.98 -16.13
N LEU A 66 -0.18 -2.84 -15.55
CA LEU A 66 0.70 -1.67 -15.43
C LEU A 66 1.92 -1.96 -14.56
N THR A 67 1.71 -2.56 -13.38
CA THR A 67 2.82 -2.97 -12.50
C THR A 67 3.76 -3.93 -13.21
N THR A 68 3.24 -4.92 -13.96
CA THR A 68 4.08 -5.85 -14.72
C THR A 68 4.90 -5.12 -15.78
N SER A 69 4.30 -4.16 -16.49
CA SER A 69 5.00 -3.37 -17.49
C SER A 69 6.11 -2.52 -16.87
N SER A 70 5.79 -1.70 -15.88
CA SER A 70 6.74 -0.79 -15.22
C SER A 70 7.84 -1.55 -14.49
N PHE A 71 7.52 -2.68 -13.86
CA PHE A 71 8.50 -3.53 -13.19
C PHE A 71 9.45 -4.21 -14.19
N ASN A 72 8.95 -4.67 -15.34
CA ASN A 72 9.81 -5.19 -16.41
C ASN A 72 10.78 -4.12 -16.95
N VAL A 73 10.31 -2.88 -17.13
CA VAL A 73 11.17 -1.76 -17.54
C VAL A 73 12.29 -1.57 -16.51
N TRP A 74 11.95 -1.44 -15.23
CA TRP A 74 12.94 -1.29 -14.16
C TRP A 74 13.96 -2.43 -14.14
N VAL A 75 13.52 -3.69 -14.21
CA VAL A 75 14.44 -4.85 -14.24
C VAL A 75 15.38 -4.82 -15.45
N ASN A 76 14.91 -4.34 -16.60
CA ASN A 76 15.70 -4.29 -17.82
C ASN A 76 16.72 -3.14 -17.83
N GLU A 77 16.47 -2.06 -17.09
CA GLU A 77 17.36 -0.91 -16.95
C GLU A 77 18.52 -1.16 -15.98
N LEU A 78 18.42 -2.16 -15.09
CA LEU A 78 19.50 -2.53 -14.18
C LEU A 78 20.72 -3.04 -14.95
N GLU A 79 21.91 -2.58 -14.55
CA GLU A 79 23.16 -3.13 -15.04
C GLU A 79 23.37 -4.57 -14.54
N LYS A 80 24.18 -5.35 -15.27
CA LYS A 80 24.52 -6.72 -14.86
C LYS A 80 25.18 -6.77 -13.48
N SER A 81 25.94 -5.74 -13.13
CA SER A 81 26.61 -5.60 -11.83
C SER A 81 25.62 -5.37 -10.69
N GLU A 82 24.52 -4.67 -10.96
CA GLU A 82 23.44 -4.34 -10.00
C GLU A 82 22.49 -5.53 -9.81
N LYS A 83 22.14 -6.23 -10.90
CA LYS A 83 21.31 -7.44 -10.85
C LYS A 83 21.88 -8.52 -9.93
N ASN A 84 23.21 -8.59 -9.82
CA ASN A 84 23.89 -9.58 -8.97
C ASN A 84 23.99 -9.14 -7.50
N LYS A 85 23.71 -7.87 -7.18
CA LYS A 85 23.81 -7.31 -5.83
C LYS A 85 22.46 -7.12 -5.17
N ILE A 86 21.40 -6.97 -5.97
CA ILE A 86 20.03 -6.85 -5.47
C ILE A 86 19.66 -8.06 -4.62
N THR A 87 19.22 -7.76 -3.42
CA THR A 87 18.66 -8.72 -2.48
C THR A 87 17.19 -8.97 -2.77
N GLU A 88 16.66 -10.09 -2.27
CA GLU A 88 15.23 -10.38 -2.36
C GLU A 88 14.35 -9.28 -1.72
N SER A 89 14.82 -8.66 -0.63
CA SER A 89 14.09 -7.57 0.04
C SER A 89 13.97 -6.35 -0.85
N GLU A 90 15.08 -5.90 -1.44
CA GLU A 90 15.10 -4.74 -2.34
C GLU A 90 14.23 -4.97 -3.58
N PHE A 91 14.22 -6.20 -4.10
CA PHE A 91 13.39 -6.57 -5.25
C PHE A 91 11.88 -6.50 -4.92
N VAL A 92 11.50 -6.96 -3.73
CA VAL A 92 10.13 -6.89 -3.22
C VAL A 92 9.72 -5.44 -2.92
N GLU A 93 10.59 -4.67 -2.26
CA GLU A 93 10.35 -3.25 -1.96
C GLU A 93 10.12 -2.46 -3.24
N MET A 94 10.91 -2.70 -4.28
CA MET A 94 10.71 -2.02 -5.56
C MET A 94 9.41 -2.42 -6.26
N LEU A 95 9.00 -3.69 -6.15
CA LEU A 95 7.69 -4.10 -6.63
C LEU A 95 6.58 -3.31 -5.93
N GLU A 96 6.66 -3.16 -4.62
CA GLU A 96 5.69 -2.39 -3.84
C GLU A 96 5.68 -0.92 -4.22
N VAL A 97 6.85 -0.28 -4.38
CA VAL A 97 6.96 1.11 -4.84
C VAL A 97 6.27 1.29 -6.19
N ILE A 98 6.60 0.45 -7.17
CA ILE A 98 6.02 0.53 -8.52
C ILE A 98 4.51 0.30 -8.46
N MET A 99 4.06 -0.76 -7.77
CA MET A 99 2.65 -1.10 -7.65
C MET A 99 1.83 0.02 -6.98
N PHE A 100 2.31 0.62 -5.90
CA PHE A 100 1.61 1.72 -5.23
C PHE A 100 1.54 2.98 -6.11
N ASN A 101 2.62 3.29 -6.84
CA ASN A 101 2.64 4.40 -7.79
C ASN A 101 1.62 4.19 -8.92
N GLU A 102 1.58 3.00 -9.53
CA GLU A 102 0.59 2.69 -10.57
C GLU A 102 -0.84 2.73 -10.01
N ALA A 103 -1.05 2.24 -8.79
CA ALA A 103 -2.37 2.25 -8.16
C ALA A 103 -2.91 3.66 -7.91
N ILE A 104 -2.05 4.61 -7.50
CA ILE A 104 -2.42 6.01 -7.32
C ILE A 104 -2.91 6.64 -8.63
N ASN A 105 -2.25 6.30 -9.75
CA ASN A 105 -2.62 6.82 -11.07
C ASN A 105 -3.93 6.22 -11.63
N LEU A 106 -4.42 5.12 -11.04
CA LEU A 106 -5.65 4.44 -11.45
C LEU A 106 -6.91 4.90 -10.70
N VAL A 107 -6.77 5.78 -9.69
CA VAL A 107 -7.89 6.24 -8.87
C VAL A 107 -8.09 7.75 -8.97
N GLU A 108 -9.35 8.16 -9.14
CA GLU A 108 -9.74 9.58 -9.21
C GLU A 108 -10.32 10.10 -7.89
N ASP A 109 -10.88 9.21 -7.07
CA ASP A 109 -11.49 9.56 -5.78
C ASP A 109 -10.42 9.94 -4.75
N GLU A 110 -10.58 11.10 -4.12
CA GLU A 110 -9.66 11.62 -3.11
C GLU A 110 -9.52 10.65 -1.93
N ASP A 111 -10.60 10.01 -1.48
CA ASP A 111 -10.53 9.05 -0.36
C ASP A 111 -9.73 7.80 -0.74
N GLN A 112 -9.83 7.34 -1.99
CA GLN A 112 -9.02 6.24 -2.50
C GLN A 112 -7.55 6.63 -2.60
N GLN A 113 -7.24 7.82 -3.11
CA GLN A 113 -5.88 8.34 -3.16
C GLN A 113 -5.26 8.44 -1.77
N ILE A 114 -6.01 8.94 -0.78
CA ILE A 114 -5.59 8.98 0.63
C ILE A 114 -5.36 7.55 1.14
N THR A 115 -6.25 6.61 0.83
CA THR A 115 -6.13 5.21 1.27
C THR A 115 -4.89 4.53 0.70
N ILE A 116 -4.54 4.77 -0.57
CA ILE A 116 -3.36 4.18 -1.18
C ILE A 116 -2.09 4.83 -0.62
N THR A 117 -2.08 6.15 -0.47
CA THR A 117 -0.91 6.89 0.06
C THR A 117 -0.67 6.58 1.54
N TYR A 118 -1.73 6.40 2.33
CA TYR A 118 -1.68 6.18 3.77
C TYR A 118 -2.48 4.92 4.17
N PRO A 119 -2.01 3.72 3.79
CA PRO A 119 -2.79 2.47 3.86
C PRO A 119 -3.14 2.03 5.29
N PHE A 120 -2.39 2.52 6.27
CA PHE A 120 -2.54 2.23 7.69
C PHE A 120 -3.34 3.27 8.47
N MET A 121 -3.78 4.35 7.82
CA MET A 121 -4.61 5.36 8.47
C MET A 121 -6.08 4.90 8.57
N PRO A 122 -6.85 5.47 9.52
CA PRO A 122 -8.29 5.24 9.60
C PRO A 122 -8.97 5.57 8.27
N ARG A 123 -9.96 4.77 7.87
CA ARG A 123 -10.69 4.88 6.61
C ARG A 123 -12.13 5.31 6.85
N ILE A 124 -12.79 5.81 5.81
CA ILE A 124 -14.24 6.01 5.86
C ILE A 124 -14.91 4.68 6.22
N GLY A 125 -15.83 4.75 7.18
CA GLY A 125 -16.54 3.60 7.72
C GLY A 125 -15.92 2.97 8.96
N ASP A 126 -14.67 3.31 9.31
CA ASP A 126 -14.04 2.85 10.56
C ASP A 126 -14.72 3.48 11.78
N PHE A 127 -14.70 2.75 12.90
CA PHE A 127 -15.17 3.25 14.18
C PHE A 127 -14.02 3.86 14.98
N VAL A 128 -14.32 4.96 15.66
CA VAL A 128 -13.45 5.59 16.64
C VAL A 128 -14.21 5.76 17.96
N ASN A 129 -13.49 5.81 19.06
CA ASN A 129 -14.05 6.09 20.38
C ASN A 129 -13.33 7.27 20.98
N ASP A 130 -14.00 8.42 20.98
CA ASP A 130 -13.50 9.66 21.55
C ASP A 130 -13.88 9.77 23.04
N LEU A 131 -13.01 10.38 23.84
CA LEU A 131 -13.25 10.53 25.28
C LEU A 131 -14.43 11.47 25.60
N ASN A 132 -14.69 12.46 24.74
CA ASN A 132 -15.72 13.48 24.94
C ASN A 132 -16.99 13.18 24.14
N TYR A 133 -16.83 12.68 22.91
CA TYR A 133 -17.95 12.44 21.98
C TYR A 133 -18.40 10.97 21.92
N GLY A 134 -17.68 10.07 22.58
CA GLY A 134 -17.96 8.64 22.61
C GLY A 134 -17.71 7.96 21.27
N LYS A 135 -18.45 6.88 21.01
CA LYS A 135 -18.30 6.08 19.79
C LYS A 135 -18.90 6.78 18.58
N GLY A 136 -18.14 6.81 17.49
CA GLY A 136 -18.60 7.36 16.21
C GLY A 136 -17.98 6.64 15.03
N LYS A 137 -18.51 6.95 13.84
CA LYS A 137 -18.09 6.38 12.56
C LYS A 137 -17.49 7.47 11.68
N ILE A 138 -16.33 7.17 11.08
CA ILE A 138 -15.69 8.09 10.14
C ILE A 138 -16.55 8.19 8.89
N VAL A 139 -16.92 9.42 8.52
CA VAL A 139 -17.77 9.71 7.35
C VAL A 139 -17.03 10.48 6.26
N ASN A 140 -15.93 11.17 6.60
CA ASN A 140 -15.13 11.90 5.63
C ASN A 140 -13.68 12.04 6.11
N ARG A 141 -12.76 12.16 5.16
CA ARG A 141 -11.33 12.43 5.39
C ARG A 141 -10.83 13.44 4.37
N LYS A 142 -9.88 14.28 4.77
CA LYS A 142 -9.22 15.22 3.87
C LYS A 142 -7.78 15.47 4.30
N ILE A 143 -6.90 15.74 3.34
CA ILE A 143 -5.54 16.19 3.62
C ILE A 143 -5.46 17.70 3.43
N ASN A 144 -4.96 18.39 4.46
CA ASN A 144 -4.67 19.82 4.41
C ASN A 144 -3.16 20.04 4.62
N SER A 145 -2.61 21.03 3.93
CA SER A 145 -1.22 21.46 4.13
C SER A 145 -1.18 22.71 5.00
N THR A 146 -0.29 22.70 5.99
CA THR A 146 -0.01 23.90 6.80
C THR A 146 0.96 24.84 6.09
N LYS A 147 1.10 26.07 6.61
CA LYS A 147 2.09 27.05 6.12
C LYS A 147 3.55 26.56 6.22
N GLU A 148 3.80 25.55 7.05
CA GLU A 148 5.13 24.94 7.26
C GLU A 148 5.30 23.64 6.44
N ASN A 149 4.48 23.42 5.42
CA ASN A 149 4.46 22.20 4.59
C ASN A 149 4.18 20.89 5.37
N LYS A 150 3.65 20.97 6.59
CA LYS A 150 3.17 19.77 7.30
C LYS A 150 1.84 19.34 6.70
N LYS A 151 1.66 18.03 6.50
CA LYS A 151 0.39 17.44 6.07
C LYS A 151 -0.41 17.04 7.29
N LEU A 152 -1.64 17.53 7.39
CA LEU A 152 -2.61 17.15 8.42
C LEU A 152 -3.73 16.35 7.77
N MET A 153 -4.15 15.26 8.41
CA MET A 153 -5.38 14.56 8.06
C MET A 153 -6.51 15.09 8.95
N GLU A 154 -7.49 15.75 8.34
CA GLU A 154 -8.77 16.06 8.99
C GLU A 154 -9.71 14.85 8.81
N VAL A 155 -10.34 14.42 9.90
CA VAL A 155 -11.31 13.33 9.93
C VAL A 155 -12.62 13.84 10.50
N SER A 156 -13.70 13.66 9.75
CA SER A 156 -15.06 13.93 10.22
C SER A 156 -15.71 12.64 10.71
N VAL A 157 -16.29 12.69 11.90
CA VAL A 157 -16.86 11.54 12.59
C VAL A 157 -18.29 11.85 13.01
N THR A 158 -19.22 10.95 12.71
CA THR A 158 -20.61 11.05 13.16
C THR A 158 -20.84 10.15 14.37
N SER A 159 -21.38 10.70 15.45
CA SER A 159 -21.73 9.96 16.67
C SER A 159 -22.79 8.92 16.40
N GLU A 160 -22.61 7.71 16.93
CA GLU A 160 -23.67 6.69 16.85
C GLU A 160 -24.87 7.01 17.75
N THR A 161 -24.67 7.81 18.80
CA THR A 161 -25.71 8.10 19.80
C THR A 161 -26.48 9.36 19.48
N THR A 162 -25.77 10.44 19.14
CA THR A 162 -26.40 11.77 18.95
C THR A 162 -26.64 12.12 17.49
N SER A 163 -26.07 11.38 16.54
CA SER A 163 -26.00 11.73 15.11
C SER A 163 -25.29 13.06 14.81
N GLU A 164 -24.69 13.71 15.82
CA GLU A 164 -23.89 14.91 15.63
C GLU A 164 -22.54 14.56 14.99
N THR A 165 -22.02 15.47 14.18
CA THR A 165 -20.72 15.30 13.52
C THR A 165 -19.69 16.22 14.16
N TRP A 166 -18.53 15.67 14.52
CA TRP A 166 -17.37 16.44 14.95
C TRP A 166 -16.19 16.20 14.02
N LYS A 167 -15.19 17.08 14.14
CA LYS A 167 -13.94 17.01 13.41
C LYS A 167 -12.77 16.82 14.36
N THR A 168 -11.78 16.04 13.92
CA THR A 168 -10.49 15.91 14.58
C THR A 168 -9.39 15.92 13.52
N GLU A 169 -8.18 16.28 13.92
CA GLU A 169 -7.03 16.34 13.01
C GLU A 169 -5.77 15.78 13.66
N PHE A 170 -4.89 15.22 12.85
CA PHE A 170 -3.57 14.75 13.28
C PHE A 170 -2.55 14.88 12.16
N GLU A 171 -1.28 15.00 12.54
CA GLU A 171 -0.17 15.12 11.61
C GLU A 171 0.11 13.78 10.93
N LEU A 172 0.29 13.83 9.61
CA LEU A 172 0.71 12.68 8.82
C LEU A 172 2.23 12.56 8.82
N PRO A 173 2.77 11.32 8.76
CA PRO A 173 4.21 11.13 8.61
C PRO A 173 4.70 11.81 7.33
N ALA A 174 5.88 12.43 7.45
CA ALA A 174 6.58 13.09 6.35
C ALA A 174 7.09 12.08 5.32
#